data_AF-A0A509EM56-F1
#
_entry.id   AF-A0A509EM56-F1
#
_cell.length_a   1.000
_cell.length_b   1.000
_cell.length_c   1.000
_cell.angle_alpha   90.00
_cell.angle_beta   90.00
_cell.angle_gamma   90.00
#
_symmetry.space_group_name_H-M   'P 1'
#
loop_
_entity.id
_entity.type
_entity.pdbx_description
1 polymer ?
#
loop_
_entity_poly.entity_id
_entity_poly.type
_entity_poly.pdbx_seq_one_letter_code
_entity_poly.pdbx_strand_id
1 'polypeptide(L)'
;MTDRASPASDTRESRKDMLFEFTRRRGARSPVTDAPTFRVRSLNEAAKSGHRKADLSHLIDRSYDYHSQRELRWHLAERLGLAPAALTLRETA
;
A
#
# COMPACT_ATOMS: atom_id res chain seq x y z
N MET A 1 15.33 -41.87 -26.41
CA MET A 1 15.88 -41.15 -25.25
C MET A 1 15.22 -39.80 -25.20
N THR A 2 14.26 -39.66 -24.30
CA THR A 2 13.42 -38.47 -24.11
C THR A 2 14.20 -37.40 -23.36
N ASP A 3 14.45 -36.25 -23.99
CA ASP A 3 14.80 -35.03 -23.26
C ASP A 3 13.52 -34.26 -22.97
N ARG A 4 13.07 -34.39 -21.72
CA ARG A 4 11.85 -33.78 -21.19
C ARG A 4 12.22 -32.37 -20.76
N ALA A 5 12.12 -31.41 -21.68
CA ALA A 5 12.22 -30.00 -21.34
C ALA A 5 11.06 -29.64 -20.40
N SER A 6 11.36 -29.54 -19.10
CA SER A 6 10.48 -29.01 -18.07
C SER A 6 10.08 -27.58 -18.43
N PRO A 7 8.78 -27.23 -18.49
CA PRO A 7 8.40 -25.84 -18.45
C PRO A 7 8.69 -25.34 -17.03
N ALA A 8 9.66 -24.43 -16.90
CA ALA A 8 9.75 -23.58 -15.73
C ALA A 8 8.47 -22.73 -15.71
N SER A 9 7.48 -23.21 -14.95
CA SER A 9 6.31 -22.45 -14.54
C SER A 9 6.78 -21.32 -13.62
N ASP A 10 7.45 -20.31 -14.19
CA ASP A 10 7.69 -19.07 -13.48
C ASP A 10 6.32 -18.46 -13.23
N THR A 11 5.98 -18.40 -11.95
CA THR A 11 4.70 -17.98 -11.39
C THR A 11 4.58 -16.47 -11.59
N ARG A 12 4.44 -16.03 -12.84
CA ARG A 12 4.25 -14.63 -13.22
C ARG A 12 2.80 -14.16 -13.05
N GLU A 13 1.93 -15.07 -12.63
CA GLU A 13 0.51 -14.86 -12.43
C GLU A 13 0.23 -14.90 -10.92
N SER A 14 -0.25 -13.78 -10.37
CA SER A 14 -0.63 -13.59 -8.95
C SER A 14 0.41 -12.99 -8.00
N ARG A 15 1.21 -12.00 -8.42
CA ARG A 15 1.32 -10.83 -7.52
C ARG A 15 0.00 -10.10 -7.62
N LYS A 16 -0.95 -10.49 -6.77
CA LYS A 16 -2.14 -9.68 -6.51
C LYS A 16 -1.61 -8.30 -6.11
N ASP A 17 -1.63 -7.34 -7.03
CA ASP A 17 -1.41 -5.94 -6.68
C ASP A 17 -2.49 -5.63 -5.64
N MET A 18 -2.08 -5.50 -4.38
CA MET A 18 -3.00 -5.18 -3.30
C MET A 18 -3.24 -3.69 -3.40
N LEU A 19 -4.43 -3.33 -3.87
CA LEU A 19 -4.85 -1.95 -3.98
C LEU A 19 -5.43 -1.51 -2.64
N PHE A 20 -4.88 -0.43 -2.09
CA PHE A 20 -5.42 0.24 -0.91
C PHE A 20 -5.87 1.64 -1.27
N GLU A 21 -6.95 2.05 -0.63
CA GLU A 21 -7.55 3.36 -0.74
C GLU A 21 -7.33 4.11 0.56
N PHE A 22 -6.85 5.35 0.50
CA PHE A 22 -6.67 6.17 1.68
C PHE A 22 -7.32 7.54 1.51
N THR A 23 -7.88 8.07 2.59
CA THR A 23 -8.35 9.47 2.62
C THR A 23 -7.30 10.33 3.29
N ARG A 24 -6.84 11.34 2.55
CA ARG A 24 -5.85 12.30 3.02
C ARG A 24 -6.48 13.31 3.97
N ARG A 25 -5.74 13.67 5.00
CA ARG A 25 -5.99 14.85 5.84
C ARG A 25 -4.74 15.73 5.85
N ARG A 26 -4.94 17.05 5.91
CA ARG A 26 -3.82 17.99 6.08
C ARG A 26 -3.02 17.66 7.34
N GLY A 27 -1.71 17.49 7.18
CA GLY A 27 -0.75 17.30 8.26
C GLY A 27 -0.08 18.61 8.68
N ALA A 28 0.85 18.53 9.64
CA ALA A 28 1.70 19.66 10.01
C ALA A 28 2.74 19.96 8.92
N ARG A 29 3.41 21.12 8.98
CA ARG A 29 4.64 21.30 8.17
C ARG A 29 5.77 20.52 8.83
N SER A 30 6.63 19.92 8.01
CA SER A 30 7.79 19.21 8.55
C SER A 30 8.66 20.17 9.36
N PRO A 31 9.05 19.84 10.60
CA PRO A 31 9.95 20.67 11.39
C PRO A 31 11.38 20.71 10.81
N VAL A 32 11.73 19.75 9.95
CA VAL A 32 13.07 19.63 9.37
C VAL A 32 13.17 20.33 8.01
N THR A 33 12.13 20.24 7.17
CA THR A 33 12.19 20.72 5.79
C THR A 33 11.17 21.80 5.43
N ASP A 34 10.29 22.18 6.37
CA ASP A 34 9.14 23.06 6.15
C ASP A 34 8.19 22.60 5.01
N ALA A 35 8.37 21.38 4.52
CA ALA A 35 7.55 20.82 3.45
C ALA A 35 6.13 20.47 3.96
N PRO A 36 5.10 20.59 3.11
CA PRO A 36 3.76 20.15 3.46
C PRO A 36 3.73 18.62 3.62
N THR A 37 3.12 18.14 4.71
CA THR A 37 2.90 16.71 4.96
C THR A 37 1.40 16.37 4.89
N PHE A 38 1.07 15.10 5.09
CA PHE A 38 -0.30 14.67 5.27
C PHE A 38 -0.44 13.54 6.29
N ARG A 39 -1.61 13.48 6.89
CA ARG A 39 -2.04 12.35 7.72
C ARG A 39 -3.05 11.52 6.95
N VAL A 40 -3.16 10.26 7.33
CA VAL A 40 -4.17 9.36 6.77
C VAL A 40 -5.35 9.30 7.73
N ARG A 41 -6.53 9.72 7.25
CA ARG A 41 -7.77 9.68 8.04
C ARG A 41 -8.33 8.26 8.10
N SER A 42 -8.36 7.58 6.95
CA SER A 42 -8.84 6.22 6.76
C SER A 42 -7.96 5.50 5.74
N LEU A 43 -7.81 4.20 5.92
CA LEU A 43 -7.11 3.30 5.02
C LEU A 43 -7.96 2.05 4.84
N ASN A 44 -8.30 1.71 3.61
CA ASN A 44 -9.11 0.55 3.28
C ASN A 44 -8.44 -0.31 2.22
N GLU A 45 -8.58 -1.62 2.30
CA GLU A 45 -8.33 -2.47 1.13
C GLU A 45 -9.43 -2.22 0.09
N ALA A 46 -9.05 -2.00 -1.16
CA ALA A 46 -10.00 -1.84 -2.25
C ALA A 46 -10.78 -3.14 -2.45
N ALA A 47 -12.11 -3.02 -2.52
CA ALA A 47 -12.97 -4.16 -2.78
C ALA A 47 -12.61 -4.81 -4.12
N LYS A 48 -12.11 -6.04 -4.08
CA LYS A 48 -12.10 -6.93 -5.25
C LYS A 48 -13.52 -7.47 -5.42
N SER A 49 -14.00 -7.62 -6.66
CA SER A 49 -15.39 -7.96 -6.98
C SER A 49 -15.97 -9.02 -6.03
N GLY A 50 -17.00 -8.66 -5.26
CA GLY A 50 -17.67 -9.53 -4.28
C GLY A 50 -17.16 -9.46 -2.84
N HIS A 51 -16.04 -8.77 -2.55
CA HIS A 51 -15.49 -8.64 -1.20
C HIS A 51 -15.77 -7.27 -0.58
N ARG A 52 -16.09 -7.25 0.73
CA ARG A 52 -16.23 -6.01 1.50
C ARG A 52 -14.87 -5.32 1.63
N LYS A 53 -14.87 -3.98 1.56
CA LYS A 53 -13.69 -3.18 1.91
C LYS A 53 -13.31 -3.47 3.37
N ALA A 54 -12.07 -3.89 3.60
CA ALA A 54 -11.54 -4.08 4.94
C ALA A 54 -10.93 -2.76 5.43
N ASP A 55 -11.33 -2.27 6.61
CA ASP A 55 -10.68 -1.12 7.24
C ASP A 55 -9.35 -1.55 7.86
N LEU A 56 -8.28 -0.94 7.38
CA LEU A 56 -6.90 -1.20 7.77
C LEU A 56 -6.25 0.01 8.43
N SER A 57 -7.04 0.99 8.85
CA SER A 57 -6.56 2.18 9.55
C SER A 57 -5.80 1.88 10.85
N HIS A 58 -5.97 0.67 11.41
CA HIS A 58 -5.25 0.20 12.59
C HIS A 58 -3.78 -0.18 12.31
N LEU A 59 -3.40 -0.40 11.03
CA LEU A 59 -2.02 -0.73 10.65
C LEU A 59 -1.09 0.48 10.62
N ILE A 60 -1.66 1.69 10.70
CA ILE A 60 -0.92 2.94 10.65
C ILE A 60 -1.19 3.78 11.90
N ASP A 61 -0.21 4.58 12.28
CA ASP A 61 -0.46 5.68 13.18
C ASP A 61 -1.11 6.83 12.39
N ARG A 62 -2.34 7.19 12.76
CA ARG A 62 -3.10 8.29 12.15
C ARG A 62 -2.61 9.68 12.57
N SER A 63 -1.76 9.76 13.58
CA SER A 63 -1.09 11.00 14.00
C SER A 63 0.20 11.28 13.22
N TYR A 64 0.74 10.28 12.52
CA TYR A 64 1.98 10.38 11.77
C TYR A 64 1.81 11.25 10.51
N ASP A 65 2.75 12.19 10.33
CA ASP A 65 2.80 13.13 9.23
C ASP A 65 3.69 12.58 8.10
N TYR A 66 3.06 12.00 7.06
CA TYR A 66 3.75 11.48 5.88
C TYR A 66 4.16 12.60 4.93
N HIS A 67 5.37 12.50 4.40
CA HIS A 67 5.91 13.41 3.40
C HIS A 67 5.47 13.05 1.98
N SER A 68 5.12 11.79 1.73
CA SER A 68 4.71 11.33 0.39
C SER A 68 3.89 10.04 0.44
N GLN A 69 3.13 9.79 -0.63
CA GLN A 69 2.44 8.52 -0.82
C GLN A 69 3.43 7.35 -0.91
N ARG A 70 4.65 7.59 -1.42
CA ARG A 70 5.73 6.59 -1.43
C ARG A 70 6.09 6.15 -0.02
N GLU A 71 6.22 7.09 0.92
CA GLU A 71 6.51 6.79 2.33
C GLU A 71 5.39 5.97 2.98
N LEU A 72 4.13 6.35 2.76
CA LEU A 72 2.99 5.57 3.23
C LEU A 72 3.04 4.13 2.68
N ARG A 73 3.39 3.96 1.40
CA ARG A 73 3.53 2.64 0.77
C ARG A 73 4.64 1.80 1.43
N TRP A 74 5.78 2.41 1.74
CA TRP A 74 6.85 1.73 2.47
C TRP A 74 6.41 1.32 3.87
N HIS A 75 5.76 2.22 4.61
CA HIS A 75 5.28 1.89 5.96
C HIS A 75 4.27 0.72 5.94
N LEU A 76 3.35 0.71 4.97
CA LEU A 76 2.39 -0.39 4.83
C LEU A 76 3.05 -1.71 4.43
N ALA A 77 4.04 -1.66 3.54
CA ALA A 77 4.83 -2.84 3.15
C ALA A 77 5.50 -3.49 4.36
N GLU A 78 6.15 -2.69 5.21
CA GLU A 78 6.77 -3.16 6.45
C GLU A 78 5.75 -3.82 7.39
N ARG A 79 4.56 -3.21 7.56
CA ARG A 79 3.52 -3.75 8.45
C ARG A 79 2.89 -5.05 7.95
N LEU A 80 2.81 -5.21 6.63
CA LEU A 80 2.22 -6.39 5.99
C LEU A 80 3.26 -7.48 5.67
N GLY A 81 4.56 -7.23 5.85
CA GLY A 81 5.63 -8.15 5.45
C GLY A 81 5.70 -8.33 3.93
N LEU A 82 5.35 -7.31 3.15
CA LEU A 82 5.27 -7.34 1.69
C LEU A 82 6.33 -6.43 1.05
N ALA A 83 6.67 -6.70 -0.20
CA ALA A 83 7.48 -5.76 -0.98
C ALA A 83 6.66 -4.49 -1.30
N PRO A 84 7.22 -3.27 -1.25
CA PRO A 84 6.50 -2.04 -1.62
C PRO A 84 5.94 -2.06 -3.05
N ALA A 85 6.55 -2.82 -3.95
CA ALA A 85 6.09 -3.00 -5.32
C ALA A 85 4.82 -3.87 -5.44
N ALA A 86 4.46 -4.62 -4.39
CA ALA A 86 3.23 -5.41 -4.35
C ALA A 86 2.01 -4.59 -3.87
N LEU A 87 2.23 -3.36 -3.41
CA LEU A 87 1.20 -2.46 -2.92
C LEU A 87 0.96 -1.33 -3.91
N THR A 88 -0.31 -1.13 -4.24
CA THR A 88 -0.77 0.03 -4.99
C THR A 88 -1.61 0.89 -4.05
N LEU A 89 -1.32 2.19 -4.00
CA LEU A 89 -2.08 3.14 -3.20
C LEU A 89 -2.90 4.07 -4.10
N ARG A 90 -4.13 4.35 -3.70
CA ARG A 90 -5.01 5.34 -4.34
C ARG A 90 -5.58 6.29 -3.29
N GLU A 91 -5.51 7.58 -3.56
CA GLU A 91 -6.18 8.59 -2.73
C GLU A 91 -7.67 8.63 -3.09
N THR A 92 -8.55 8.64 -2.08
CA THR A 92 -10.01 8.77 -2.23
C THR A 92 -10.50 9.98 -1.44
N ALA A 93 -11.18 10.91 -2.13
CA ALA A 93 -11.66 12.18 -1.62
C ALA A 93 -12.74 12.03 -0.54
#